data_AF-A0A950NGA2-F1
#
_entry.id   AF-A0A950NGA2-F1
#
_cell.length_a   1.000
_cell.length_b   1.000
_cell.length_c   1.000
_cell.angle_alpha   90.00
_cell.angle_beta   90.00
_cell.angle_gamma   90.00
#
_symmetry.space_group_name_H-M   'P 1'
#
loop_
_entity.id
_entity.type
_entity.pdbx_description
1 polymer ?
#
loop_
_entity_poly.entity_id
_entity_poly.type
_entity_poly.pdbx_seq_one_letter_code
_entity_poly.pdbx_strand_id
1 'polypeptide(L)'
;MRKRILVIGGGGREHALCWKLKQSPQVAHIYCAPGNGGCREVAECVALAGLEETLAFCKANAVDLVAIGPEQPLVDGWADALRRAGFAVFGPGKAAAQLEGSKGFTKALCGKYGIPTAAYQTFTEPESAKRHARG
;
A
#
# COMPACT_ATOMS: atom_id res chain seq x y z
N MET A 1 10.75 -12.44 -20.48
CA MET A 1 11.76 -12.30 -19.42
C MET A 1 11.10 -12.55 -18.06
N ARG A 2 11.84 -13.17 -17.13
CA ARG A 2 11.38 -13.30 -15.73
C ARG A 2 11.56 -11.96 -15.00
N LYS A 3 10.70 -11.68 -14.03
CA LYS A 3 10.48 -10.38 -13.38
C LYS A 3 11.19 -10.27 -12.04
N ARG A 4 11.74 -9.10 -11.73
CA ARG A 4 12.25 -8.73 -10.39
C ARG A 4 11.21 -7.86 -9.71
N ILE A 5 10.75 -8.29 -8.54
CA ILE A 5 9.66 -7.62 -7.82
C ILE A 5 10.18 -7.07 -6.51
N LEU A 6 9.80 -5.84 -6.17
CA LEU A 6 9.99 -5.28 -4.84
C LEU A 6 8.63 -5.21 -4.12
N VAL A 7 8.54 -5.82 -2.94
CA VAL A 7 7.40 -5.71 -2.04
C VAL A 7 7.76 -4.72 -0.93
N ILE A 8 6.93 -3.69 -0.74
CA ILE A 8 7.08 -2.71 0.34
C ILE A 8 6.24 -3.17 1.53
N GLY A 9 6.84 -3.24 2.70
CA GLY A 9 6.26 -3.62 3.99
C GLY A 9 7.02 -4.75 4.69
N GLY A 10 6.56 -5.13 5.88
CA GLY A 10 7.23 -6.10 6.73
C GLY A 10 6.26 -6.89 7.63
N GLY A 11 4.96 -6.86 7.33
CA GLY A 11 3.95 -7.61 8.06
C GLY A 11 3.74 -9.02 7.51
N GLY A 12 2.78 -9.74 8.12
CA GLY A 12 2.37 -11.06 7.64
C GLY A 12 1.74 -11.03 6.24
N ARG A 13 1.07 -9.92 5.88
CA ARG A 13 0.53 -9.71 4.53
C ARG A 13 1.63 -9.69 3.48
N GLU A 14 2.72 -8.97 3.72
CA GLU A 14 3.83 -8.90 2.78
C GLU A 14 4.60 -10.23 2.70
N HIS A 15 4.70 -10.96 3.82
CA HIS A 15 5.19 -12.34 3.77
C HIS A 15 4.32 -13.21 2.86
N ALA A 16 3.00 -13.18 3.00
CA ALA A 16 2.09 -13.95 2.15
C ALA A 16 2.18 -13.56 0.67
N LEU A 17 2.33 -12.26 0.37
CA LEU A 17 2.57 -11.77 -0.99
C LEU A 17 3.88 -12.33 -1.56
N CYS A 18 5.00 -12.19 -0.85
CA CYS A 18 6.30 -12.74 -1.26
C CYS A 18 6.23 -14.26 -1.47
N TRP A 19 5.62 -14.98 -0.52
CA TRP A 19 5.41 -16.43 -0.59
C TRP A 19 4.64 -16.83 -1.86
N LYS A 20 3.58 -16.10 -2.21
CA LYS A 20 2.78 -16.42 -3.39
C LYS A 20 3.49 -16.05 -4.69
N LEU A 21 4.17 -14.89 -4.72
CA LEU A 21 4.95 -14.44 -5.89
C LEU A 21 6.08 -15.42 -6.22
N LYS A 22 6.74 -16.01 -5.20
CA LYS A 22 7.85 -16.97 -5.38
C LYS A 22 7.44 -18.23 -6.16
N GLN A 23 6.15 -18.57 -6.16
CA GLN A 23 5.63 -19.74 -6.87
C GLN A 23 5.41 -19.49 -8.38
N SER A 24 5.51 -18.24 -8.85
CA SER A 24 5.27 -17.92 -10.24
C SER A 24 6.51 -18.21 -11.10
N PRO A 25 6.38 -18.95 -12.22
CA PRO A 25 7.50 -19.19 -13.14
C PRO A 25 7.97 -17.93 -13.86
N GLN A 26 7.19 -16.85 -13.79
CA GLN A 26 7.51 -15.54 -14.35
C GLN A 26 8.34 -14.67 -13.41
N VAL A 27 8.53 -15.05 -12.14
CA VAL A 27 9.30 -14.26 -11.17
C VAL A 27 10.72 -14.82 -11.07
N ALA A 28 11.72 -13.96 -11.26
CA ALA A 28 13.12 -14.29 -11.09
C ALA A 28 13.59 -14.03 -9.66
N HIS A 29 13.20 -12.89 -9.10
CA HIS A 29 13.71 -12.43 -7.81
C HIS A 29 12.68 -11.58 -7.08
N ILE A 30 12.68 -11.66 -5.75
CA ILE A 30 11.78 -10.90 -4.90
C ILE A 30 12.62 -10.21 -3.83
N TYR A 31 12.47 -8.89 -3.76
CA TYR A 31 12.94 -8.06 -2.66
C TYR A 31 11.77 -7.74 -1.74
N CYS A 32 12.03 -7.65 -0.43
CA CYS A 32 11.06 -7.20 0.55
C CYS A 32 11.67 -6.10 1.42
N ALA A 33 11.03 -4.93 1.52
CA ALA A 33 11.59 -3.78 2.21
C ALA A 33 10.64 -3.21 3.28
N PRO A 34 10.99 -3.24 4.58
CA PRO A 34 12.17 -3.86 5.16
C PRO A 34 12.08 -5.39 5.27
N GLY A 35 10.88 -5.97 5.07
CA GLY A 35 10.60 -7.37 5.36
C GLY A 35 10.68 -7.72 6.85
N ASN A 36 10.62 -9.01 7.15
CA ASN A 36 10.76 -9.59 8.50
C ASN A 36 11.47 -10.96 8.44
N GLY A 37 11.60 -11.65 9.57
CA GLY A 37 12.25 -12.96 9.66
C GLY A 37 11.64 -14.00 8.70
N GLY A 38 10.31 -14.11 8.63
CA GLY A 38 9.63 -15.03 7.72
C GLY A 38 9.80 -14.65 6.25
N CYS A 39 9.83 -13.34 5.93
CA CYS A 39 10.09 -12.89 4.56
C CYS A 39 11.44 -13.38 4.02
N ARG A 40 12.47 -13.52 4.87
CA ARG A 40 13.81 -13.98 4.45
C ARG A 40 13.82 -15.41 3.89
N GLU A 41 12.81 -16.21 4.19
CA GLU A 41 12.67 -17.57 3.66
C GLU A 41 12.21 -17.56 2.19
N VAL A 42 11.56 -16.48 1.76
CA VAL A 42 10.88 -16.38 0.45
C VAL A 42 11.27 -15.15 -0.38
N ALA A 43 12.03 -14.22 0.17
CA ALA A 43 12.49 -12.99 -0.49
C ALA A 43 13.81 -12.49 0.13
N GLU A 44 14.53 -11.66 -0.60
CA GLU A 44 15.68 -10.93 -0.09
C GLU A 44 15.20 -9.69 0.67
N CYS A 45 15.40 -9.65 1.98
CA CYS A 45 15.03 -8.49 2.78
C CYS A 45 16.10 -7.39 2.68
N VAL A 46 15.68 -6.18 2.31
CA VAL A 46 16.56 -5.02 2.16
C VAL A 46 16.07 -3.87 3.03
N ALA A 47 16.97 -3.13 3.66
CA ALA A 47 16.62 -1.94 4.43
C ALA A 47 16.55 -0.74 3.48
N LEU A 48 15.41 -0.04 3.44
CA LEU A 48 15.21 1.20 2.68
C LEU A 48 14.48 2.19 3.58
N ALA A 49 15.03 3.40 3.73
CA ALA A 49 14.56 4.42 4.67
C ALA A 49 13.39 5.26 4.13
N GLY A 50 13.12 5.23 2.82
CA GLY A 50 12.07 6.04 2.23
C GLY A 50 11.96 5.94 0.71
N LEU A 51 11.16 6.83 0.14
CA LEU A 51 10.83 6.82 -1.29
C LEU A 51 12.06 7.08 -2.19
N GLU A 52 12.94 8.00 -1.82
CA GLU A 52 14.14 8.32 -2.63
C GLU A 52 15.08 7.12 -2.72
N GLU A 53 15.36 6.47 -1.59
CA GLU A 53 16.18 5.27 -1.56
C GLU A 53 15.50 4.11 -2.28
N THR A 54 14.17 3.99 -2.17
CA THR A 54 13.38 3.00 -2.92
C THR A 54 13.51 3.20 -4.42
N LEU A 55 13.43 4.45 -4.91
CA LEU A 55 13.61 4.78 -6.32
C LEU A 55 15.02 4.44 -6.81
N ALA A 56 16.04 4.80 -6.03
CA ALA A 56 17.43 4.49 -6.35
C ALA A 56 17.65 2.97 -6.39
N PHE A 57 17.11 2.24 -5.40
CA PHE A 57 17.18 0.79 -5.32
C PHE A 57 16.51 0.11 -6.52
N CYS A 58 15.31 0.57 -6.91
CA CYS A 58 14.59 0.01 -8.05
C CYS A 58 15.38 0.16 -9.35
N LYS A 59 16.03 1.32 -9.56
CA LYS A 59 16.91 1.55 -10.72
C LYS A 59 18.13 0.63 -10.69
N ALA A 60 18.85 0.60 -9.57
CA ALA A 60 20.08 -0.17 -9.42
C ALA A 60 19.87 -1.69 -9.57
N ASN A 61 18.70 -2.19 -9.13
CA ASN A 61 18.37 -3.61 -9.15
C ASN A 61 17.45 -4.02 -10.30
N ALA A 62 17.21 -3.14 -11.27
CA ALA A 62 16.34 -3.41 -12.42
C ALA A 62 14.98 -4.00 -12.01
N VAL A 63 14.34 -3.39 -11.00
CA VAL A 63 13.02 -3.82 -10.52
C VAL A 63 11.98 -3.57 -11.61
N ASP A 64 11.23 -4.61 -11.97
CA ASP A 64 10.18 -4.54 -12.97
C ASP A 64 8.84 -4.06 -12.39
N LEU A 65 8.54 -4.44 -11.15
CA LEU A 65 7.27 -4.20 -10.48
C LEU A 65 7.49 -3.91 -9.00
N VAL A 66 6.83 -2.87 -8.50
CA VAL A 66 6.74 -2.58 -7.07
C VAL A 66 5.32 -2.87 -6.57
N ALA A 67 5.19 -3.73 -5.57
CA ALA A 67 3.93 -4.00 -4.88
C ALA A 67 3.96 -3.36 -3.49
N ILE A 68 3.04 -2.42 -3.22
CA ILE A 68 3.01 -1.67 -1.97
C ILE A 68 1.96 -2.29 -1.05
N GLY A 69 2.41 -2.87 0.07
CA GLY A 69 1.54 -3.54 1.02
C GLY A 69 0.87 -2.61 2.05
N PRO A 70 1.64 -1.81 2.82
CA PRO A 70 1.09 -0.86 3.78
C PRO A 70 0.34 0.30 3.13
N GLU A 71 -0.65 0.81 3.86
CA GLU A 71 -1.50 1.91 3.45
C GLU A 71 -0.76 3.26 3.48
N GLN A 72 0.12 3.48 4.45
CA GLN A 72 0.75 4.79 4.66
C GLN A 72 1.57 5.26 3.43
N PRO A 73 2.44 4.45 2.80
CA PRO A 73 3.13 4.84 1.58
C PRO A 73 2.19 5.20 0.42
N LEU A 74 1.02 4.57 0.32
CA LEU A 74 0.02 4.88 -0.70
C LEU A 74 -0.62 6.25 -0.46
N VAL A 75 -0.98 6.54 0.79
CA VAL A 75 -1.49 7.85 1.23
C VAL A 75 -0.45 8.95 1.01
N ASP A 76 0.83 8.64 1.21
CA ASP A 76 1.94 9.56 0.98
C ASP A 76 2.25 9.77 -0.52
N GLY A 77 1.65 8.96 -1.41
CA GLY A 77 1.76 9.10 -2.86
C GLY A 77 2.96 8.41 -3.48
N TRP A 78 3.52 7.39 -2.82
CA TRP A 78 4.65 6.62 -3.33
C TRP A 78 4.33 5.97 -4.68
N ALA A 79 3.12 5.44 -4.85
CA ALA A 79 2.71 4.80 -6.09
C ALA A 79 2.77 5.76 -7.29
N ASP A 80 2.36 7.01 -7.10
CA ASP A 80 2.40 8.02 -8.17
C ASP A 80 3.84 8.41 -8.50
N ALA A 81 4.69 8.55 -7.48
CA ALA A 81 6.10 8.88 -7.67
C ALA A 81 6.86 7.76 -8.40
N LEU A 82 6.64 6.49 -8.02
CA LEU A 82 7.22 5.33 -8.68
C LEU A 82 6.77 5.20 -10.14
N ARG A 83 5.48 5.42 -10.42
CA ARG A 83 4.96 5.45 -11.80
C ARG A 83 5.57 6.59 -12.62
N ARG A 84 5.68 7.79 -12.07
CA ARG A 84 6.35 8.93 -12.73
C ARG A 84 7.83 8.63 -13.03
N ALA A 85 8.48 7.82 -12.19
CA ALA A 85 9.84 7.36 -12.41
C ALA A 85 9.96 6.16 -13.38
N GLY A 86 8.85 5.70 -13.96
CA GLY A 86 8.83 4.67 -15.00
C GLY A 86 8.65 3.24 -14.50
N PHE A 87 8.37 3.03 -13.21
CA PHE A 87 8.16 1.69 -12.66
C PHE A 87 6.69 1.25 -12.77
N ALA A 88 6.47 -0.04 -13.04
CA ALA A 88 5.15 -0.61 -12.83
C ALA A 88 4.87 -0.71 -11.33
N VAL A 89 3.66 -0.35 -10.92
CA VAL A 89 3.27 -0.32 -9.51
C VAL A 89 1.91 -0.96 -9.30
N PHE A 90 1.86 -1.95 -8.41
CA PHE A 90 0.64 -2.49 -7.84
C PHE A 90 0.34 -1.78 -6.51
N GLY A 91 -0.72 -0.96 -6.53
CA GLY A 91 -1.14 -0.11 -5.43
C GLY A 91 -1.81 1.17 -5.94
N PRO A 92 -2.86 1.70 -5.28
CA PRO A 92 -3.55 2.91 -5.73
C PRO A 92 -2.64 4.14 -5.69
N GLY A 93 -2.92 5.13 -6.54
CA GLY A 93 -2.35 6.47 -6.40
C GLY A 93 -2.92 7.21 -5.19
N LYS A 94 -2.31 8.35 -4.81
CA LYS A 94 -2.67 9.13 -3.61
C LYS A 94 -4.15 9.49 -3.53
N ALA A 95 -4.73 9.92 -4.66
CA ALA A 95 -6.14 10.28 -4.72
C ALA A 95 -7.06 9.08 -4.43
N ALA A 96 -6.75 7.91 -4.99
CA ALA A 96 -7.54 6.70 -4.78
C ALA A 96 -7.30 6.08 -3.38
N ALA A 97 -6.09 6.24 -2.82
CA ALA A 97 -5.74 5.76 -1.48
C ALA A 97 -6.59 6.43 -0.37
N GLN A 98 -7.24 7.57 -0.64
CA GLN A 98 -8.18 8.20 0.30
C GLN A 98 -9.36 7.30 0.68
N LEU A 99 -9.72 6.32 -0.16
CA LEU A 99 -10.76 5.33 0.14
C LEU A 99 -10.44 4.48 1.38
N GLU A 100 -9.17 4.29 1.68
CA GLU A 100 -8.72 3.56 2.86
C GLU A 100 -8.18 4.52 3.94
N GLY A 101 -7.44 5.55 3.53
CA GLY A 101 -6.82 6.51 4.44
C GLY A 101 -7.76 7.52 5.10
N SER A 102 -8.98 7.72 4.58
CA SER A 102 -9.94 8.69 5.14
C SER A 102 -11.36 8.12 5.24
N LYS A 103 -11.75 7.73 6.45
CA LYS A 103 -13.11 7.26 6.73
C LYS A 103 -14.17 8.29 6.32
N GLY A 104 -13.92 9.57 6.57
CA GLY A 104 -14.84 10.65 6.20
C GLY A 104 -15.02 10.77 4.68
N PHE A 105 -13.93 10.68 3.92
CA PHE A 105 -13.97 10.68 2.45
C PHE A 105 -14.78 9.49 1.92
N THR A 106 -14.46 8.28 2.39
CA THR A 106 -15.13 7.05 1.95
C THR A 106 -16.62 7.10 2.22
N LYS A 107 -17.00 7.57 3.41
CA LYS A 107 -18.41 7.67 3.78
C LYS A 107 -19.16 8.75 2.99
N ALA A 108 -18.52 9.88 2.69
CA ALA A 108 -19.10 10.90 1.80
C ALA A 108 -19.29 10.37 0.37
N LEU A 109 -18.33 9.58 -0.11
CA LEU A 109 -18.42 8.90 -1.40
C LEU A 109 -19.57 7.89 -1.44
N CYS A 110 -19.72 7.09 -0.38
CA CYS A 110 -20.85 6.17 -0.24
C CYS A 110 -22.19 6.91 -0.29
N GLY A 111 -22.32 8.02 0.44
CA GLY A 111 -23.52 8.85 0.41
C GLY A 111 -23.80 9.44 -0.98
N LYS A 112 -22.76 9.95 -1.65
CA LYS A 112 -22.87 10.54 -3.00
C LYS A 112 -23.35 9.54 -4.06
N TYR A 113 -22.89 8.29 -3.99
CA TYR A 113 -23.17 7.26 -5.00
C TYR A 113 -24.15 6.17 -4.54
N GLY A 114 -24.78 6.31 -3.37
CA GLY A 114 -25.74 5.34 -2.86
C GLY A 114 -25.12 3.97 -2.54
N ILE A 115 -23.84 3.90 -2.16
CA ILE A 115 -23.18 2.64 -1.79
C ILE A 115 -23.61 2.28 -0.36
N PRO A 116 -24.22 1.10 -0.13
CA PRO A 116 -24.68 0.69 1.20
C PRO A 116 -23.53 0.64 2.22
N THR A 117 -23.70 1.32 3.34
CA THR A 117 -22.76 1.31 4.47
C THR A 117 -23.49 1.73 5.75
N ALA A 118 -22.92 1.45 6.92
CA ALA A 118 -23.49 1.91 8.19
C ALA A 118 -23.67 3.43 8.21
N ALA A 119 -24.77 3.91 8.79
CA ALA A 119 -24.98 5.33 9.01
C ALA A 119 -23.79 5.96 9.76
N TYR A 120 -23.44 7.19 9.42
CA TYR A 120 -22.32 7.88 10.03
C TYR A 120 -22.57 9.38 10.08
N GLN A 121 -21.95 10.05 11.04
CA GLN A 121 -21.86 11.50 11.09
C GLN A 121 -20.54 11.89 11.76
N THR A 122 -19.91 12.96 11.27
CA THR A 122 -18.67 13.50 11.85
C THR A 122 -18.99 14.70 12.72
N PHE A 123 -18.35 14.78 13.89
CA PHE A 123 -18.54 15.87 14.84
C PHE A 123 -17.18 16.45 15.22
N THR A 124 -17.08 17.78 15.24
CA THR A 124 -15.95 18.50 15.83
C THR A 124 -16.23 18.95 17.26
N GLU A 125 -17.50 18.94 17.67
CA GLU A 125 -17.97 19.36 18.98
C GLU A 125 -18.46 18.16 19.82
N PRO A 126 -17.94 17.96 21.05
CA PRO A 126 -18.33 16.83 21.91
C PRO A 126 -19.83 16.74 22.18
N GLU A 127 -20.49 17.88 22.38
CA GLU A 127 -21.93 17.90 22.69
C GLU A 127 -22.79 17.45 21.51
N SER A 128 -22.39 17.77 20.28
CA SER A 128 -23.07 17.29 19.07
C SER A 128 -22.93 15.77 18.91
N ALA A 129 -21.75 15.22 19.23
CA ALA A 129 -21.53 13.78 19.23
C ALA A 129 -22.39 13.06 20.29
N LYS A 130 -22.46 13.60 21.52
CA LYS A 130 -23.29 13.02 22.60
C LYS A 130 -24.77 12.99 22.23
N ARG A 131 -25.29 14.05 21.60
CA ARG A 131 -26.69 14.09 21.15
C ARG A 131 -26.98 13.00 20.13
N HIS A 132 -26.11 12.86 19.13
CA HIS A 132 -26.28 11.84 18.09
C HIS A 132 -26.20 10.41 18.63
N ALA A 133 -25.31 10.14 19.59
CA ALA A 133 -25.14 8.79 20.15
C ALA A 133 -26.29 8.33 21.08
N ARG A 134 -27.14 9.25 21.54
CA ARG A 134 -28.24 8.98 22.47
C ARG A 134 -29.62 8.89 21.80
N GLY A 135 -29.71 9.29 20.53
CA GLY A 135 -30.92 9.14 19.71
C GLY A 135 -30.89 7.82 18.96
#